data_AF-A0A9E5NG65-F1
#
_entry.id   AF-A0A9E5NG65-F1
#
_cell.length_a   1.000
_cell.length_b   1.000
_cell.length_c   1.000
_cell.angle_alpha   90.00
_cell.angle_beta   90.00
_cell.angle_gamma   90.00
#
_symmetry.space_group_name_H-M   'P 1'
#
loop_
_entity.id
_entity.type
_entity.pdbx_description
1 polymer ?
#
loop_
_entity_poly.entity_id
_entity_poly.type
_entity_poly.pdbx_seq_one_letter_code
_entity_poly.pdbx_strand_id
1 'polypeptide(L)'
;RDFLRYAYDNWVDPPPSYVLLVGDGNYDFKNHLGRDEPNYVPPYLIYADEWVGETAADNRYACVAGDDILADMQIGRLPAQTAAQASAMVAKIISYEQSPPAGDWTQKVLFVADDPDEAGDFRALSDDLADNHLLAEPLYSAEKVYYGVSPYNLASDVKYAITSAFETG
;
A
#
# COMPACT_ATOMS: atom_id res chain seq x y z
N ARG A 1 7.17 9.70 -16.39
CA ARG A 1 6.51 8.81 -17.38
C ARG A 1 7.36 8.60 -18.62
N ASP A 2 7.70 9.67 -19.37
CA ASP A 2 8.39 9.53 -20.66
C ASP A 2 9.73 8.77 -20.57
N PHE A 3 10.48 8.96 -19.48
CA PHE A 3 11.67 8.16 -19.22
C PHE A 3 11.39 6.65 -19.13
N LEU A 4 10.32 6.26 -18.44
CA LEU A 4 9.94 4.85 -18.29
C LEU A 4 9.45 4.28 -19.62
N ARG A 5 8.70 5.05 -20.41
CA ARG A 5 8.34 4.65 -21.78
C ARG A 5 9.59 4.45 -22.65
N TYR A 6 10.52 5.40 -22.61
CA TYR A 6 11.77 5.27 -23.36
C TYR A 6 12.54 4.01 -22.95
N ALA A 7 12.64 3.74 -21.64
CA ALA A 7 13.28 2.53 -21.14
C ALA A 7 12.58 1.26 -21.61
N TYR A 8 11.24 1.24 -21.56
CA TYR A 8 10.43 0.13 -22.05
C TYR A 8 10.61 -0.12 -23.55
N ASP A 9 10.65 0.93 -24.37
CA ASP A 9 10.71 0.81 -25.83
C ASP A 9 12.13 0.57 -26.38
N ASN A 10 13.19 0.98 -25.67
CA ASN A 10 14.54 1.11 -26.23
C ASN A 10 15.65 0.38 -25.46
N TRP A 11 15.40 -0.10 -24.24
CA TRP A 11 16.42 -0.87 -23.52
C TRP A 11 16.53 -2.29 -24.08
N VAL A 12 17.63 -2.97 -23.74
CA VAL A 12 17.92 -4.32 -24.25
C VAL A 12 16.83 -5.28 -23.80
N ASP A 13 16.32 -6.07 -24.74
CA ASP A 13 15.31 -7.10 -24.46
C ASP A 13 15.81 -8.12 -23.42
N PRO A 14 14.96 -8.50 -22.44
CA PRO A 14 13.61 -7.98 -22.21
C PRO A 14 13.62 -6.58 -21.54
N PRO A 15 12.61 -5.73 -21.81
CA PRO A 15 12.49 -4.44 -21.15
C PRO A 15 12.35 -4.58 -19.62
N PRO A 16 12.62 -3.51 -18.84
CA PRO A 16 12.51 -3.55 -17.40
C PRO A 16 11.14 -4.06 -16.93
N SER A 17 11.12 -5.04 -16.03
CA SER A 17 9.87 -5.54 -15.45
C SER A 17 9.44 -4.79 -14.19
N TYR A 18 10.36 -4.06 -13.56
CA TYR A 18 10.16 -3.43 -12.25
C TYR A 18 10.62 -1.97 -12.27
N VAL A 19 9.89 -1.12 -11.56
CA VAL A 19 10.24 0.27 -11.31
C VAL A 19 10.13 0.55 -9.82
N LEU A 20 11.20 1.06 -9.21
CA LEU A 20 11.19 1.53 -7.84
C LEU A 20 11.38 3.05 -7.80
N LEU A 21 10.35 3.76 -7.32
CA LEU A 21 10.44 5.18 -7.03
C LEU A 21 10.98 5.35 -5.60
N VAL A 22 12.06 6.11 -5.43
CA VAL A 22 12.64 6.38 -4.10
C VAL A 22 12.58 7.87 -3.84
N GLY A 23 11.75 8.27 -2.90
CA GLY A 23 11.49 9.67 -2.58
C GLY A 23 10.01 9.93 -2.31
N ASP A 24 9.77 10.79 -1.34
CA ASP A 24 8.44 11.28 -1.03
C ASP A 24 7.97 12.34 -2.05
N GLY A 25 6.66 12.53 -2.13
CA GLY A 25 6.03 13.54 -2.97
C GLY A 25 4.58 13.78 -2.57
N ASN A 26 4.13 15.03 -2.77
CA ASN A 26 2.79 15.49 -2.39
C ASN A 26 2.12 16.24 -3.56
N TYR A 27 0.85 16.60 -3.36
CA TYR A 27 0.09 17.36 -4.35
C TYR A 27 0.51 18.84 -4.45
N ASP A 28 1.14 19.40 -3.41
CA ASP A 28 1.58 20.79 -3.37
C ASP A 28 3.05 20.97 -3.82
N PHE A 29 3.41 20.38 -4.95
CA PHE A 29 4.79 20.43 -5.47
C PHE A 29 5.28 21.84 -5.84
N LYS A 30 4.38 22.82 -5.98
CA LYS A 30 4.70 24.23 -6.20
C LYS A 30 4.72 25.06 -4.92
N ASN A 31 4.46 24.44 -3.76
CA ASN A 31 4.44 25.07 -2.45
C ASN A 31 3.48 26.27 -2.37
N HIS A 32 2.30 26.15 -2.96
CA HIS A 32 1.26 27.18 -2.87
C HIS A 32 0.62 27.26 -1.48
N LEU A 33 0.71 26.18 -0.68
CA LEU A 33 0.22 26.14 0.71
C LEU A 33 1.29 26.55 1.73
N GLY A 34 2.54 26.78 1.30
CA GLY A 34 3.64 27.21 2.17
C GLY A 34 4.05 26.16 3.21
N ARG A 35 3.92 24.88 2.88
CA ARG A 35 4.31 23.77 3.78
C ARG A 35 5.81 23.47 3.74
N ASP A 36 6.49 23.92 2.68
CA ASP A 36 7.92 23.69 2.44
C ASP A 36 8.32 22.20 2.51
N GLU A 37 7.38 21.31 2.17
CA GLU A 37 7.60 19.86 2.18
C GLU A 37 8.41 19.45 0.93
N PRO A 38 9.53 18.71 1.10
CA PRO A 38 10.31 18.22 -0.02
C PRO A 38 9.49 17.31 -0.94
N ASN A 39 9.58 17.55 -2.25
CA ASN A 39 8.98 16.71 -3.28
C ASN A 39 10.08 16.14 -4.18
N TYR A 40 10.62 14.98 -3.79
CA TYR A 40 11.76 14.36 -4.47
C TYR A 40 11.33 13.67 -5.76
N VAL A 41 10.20 12.98 -5.72
CA VAL A 41 9.61 12.31 -6.89
C VAL A 41 8.11 12.60 -6.88
N PRO A 42 7.64 13.57 -7.68
CA PRO A 42 6.22 13.91 -7.72
C PRO A 42 5.36 12.68 -8.01
N PRO A 43 4.25 12.47 -7.28
CA PRO A 43 3.28 11.45 -7.64
C PRO A 43 2.58 11.85 -8.94
N TYR A 44 2.14 10.86 -9.71
CA TYR A 44 1.20 11.14 -10.79
C TYR A 44 -0.16 11.43 -10.17
N LEU A 45 -0.65 12.66 -10.23
CA LEU A 45 -1.93 13.02 -9.62
C LEU A 45 -3.08 12.79 -10.61
N ILE A 46 -4.15 12.16 -10.12
CA ILE A 46 -5.43 12.09 -10.81
C ILE A 46 -6.52 12.66 -9.91
N TYR A 47 -7.52 13.30 -10.51
CA TYR A 47 -8.71 13.68 -9.78
C TYR A 47 -9.56 12.43 -9.50
N ALA A 48 -9.66 12.05 -8.23
CA ALA A 48 -10.41 10.86 -7.82
C ALA A 48 -11.92 11.16 -7.80
N ASP A 49 -12.35 12.17 -7.03
CA ASP A 49 -13.73 12.66 -6.95
C ASP A 49 -13.81 14.05 -6.28
N GLU A 50 -15.03 14.57 -6.11
CA GLU A 50 -15.30 15.89 -5.51
C GLU A 50 -14.96 16.01 -4.02
N TRP A 51 -14.90 14.90 -3.29
CA TRP A 51 -14.65 14.84 -1.85
C TRP A 51 -13.16 14.68 -1.54
N VAL A 52 -12.48 13.78 -2.26
CA VAL A 52 -11.06 13.44 -2.06
C VAL A 52 -10.15 14.36 -2.88
N GLY A 53 -10.57 14.76 -4.08
CA GLY A 53 -9.78 15.61 -4.98
C GLY A 53 -8.63 14.86 -5.66
N GLU A 54 -7.49 15.55 -5.83
CA GLU A 54 -6.31 14.97 -6.47
C GLU A 54 -5.62 13.93 -5.56
N THR A 55 -5.47 12.71 -6.10
CA THR A 55 -4.88 11.56 -5.41
C THR A 55 -3.71 11.00 -6.22
N ALA A 56 -2.70 10.48 -5.53
CA ALA A 56 -1.55 9.83 -6.16
C ALA A 56 -1.96 8.51 -6.86
N ALA A 57 -1.52 8.35 -8.11
CA ALA A 57 -1.77 7.20 -8.97
C ALA A 57 -0.48 6.81 -9.72
N ASP A 58 0.55 6.39 -8.98
CA ASP A 58 1.87 6.08 -9.54
C ASP A 58 1.85 4.99 -10.62
N ASN A 59 0.84 4.10 -10.61
CA ASN A 59 0.63 3.12 -11.69
C ASN A 59 0.62 3.77 -13.08
N ARG A 60 0.15 5.02 -13.20
CA ARG A 60 0.12 5.79 -14.45
C ARG A 60 1.50 6.08 -15.03
N TYR A 61 2.56 6.04 -14.21
CA TYR A 61 3.92 6.15 -14.72
C TYR A 61 4.34 4.93 -15.54
N ALA A 62 3.78 3.76 -15.23
CA ALA A 62 4.09 2.49 -15.87
C ALA A 62 3.09 2.09 -16.97
N CYS A 63 2.00 2.85 -17.18
CA CYS A 63 1.12 2.71 -18.36
C CYS A 63 1.80 3.34 -19.58
N VAL A 64 2.66 2.57 -20.26
CA VAL A 64 3.56 3.06 -21.31
C VAL A 64 3.27 2.48 -22.69
N ALA A 65 2.69 1.28 -22.76
CA ALA A 65 2.22 0.63 -23.97
C ALA A 65 0.69 0.69 -24.07
N GLY A 66 0.19 0.90 -25.29
CA GLY A 66 -1.25 1.07 -25.51
C GLY A 66 -1.82 2.38 -24.96
N ASP A 67 -3.14 2.48 -25.03
CA ASP A 67 -3.95 3.58 -24.49
C ASP A 67 -4.94 3.02 -23.46
N ASP A 68 -4.40 2.53 -22.34
CA ASP A 68 -5.18 1.97 -21.25
C ASP A 68 -4.61 2.35 -19.86
N ILE A 69 -5.19 1.77 -18.81
CA ILE A 69 -4.87 2.07 -17.42
C ILE A 69 -4.03 0.96 -16.75
N LEU A 70 -3.63 -0.05 -17.53
CA LEU A 70 -2.85 -1.19 -17.05
C LEU A 70 -1.38 -0.81 -17.05
N ALA A 71 -0.67 -1.18 -15.99
CA ALA A 71 0.75 -0.92 -15.89
C ALA A 71 1.53 -2.02 -16.63
N ASP A 72 2.47 -1.63 -17.50
CA ASP A 72 3.32 -2.55 -18.25
C ASP A 72 4.58 -2.97 -17.46
N MET A 73 4.80 -2.32 -16.32
CA MET A 73 5.90 -2.59 -15.38
C MET A 73 5.36 -2.60 -13.95
N GLN A 74 5.87 -3.50 -13.12
CA GLN A 74 5.53 -3.58 -11.70
C GLN A 74 6.18 -2.40 -10.97
N ILE A 75 5.36 -1.43 -10.56
CA ILE A 75 5.84 -0.20 -9.95
C ILE A 75 5.54 -0.16 -8.45
N GLY A 76 6.53 0.25 -7.67
CA GLY A 76 6.41 0.52 -6.23
C GLY A 76 7.14 1.80 -5.83
N ARG A 77 6.81 2.34 -4.66
CA ARG A 77 7.44 3.53 -4.10
C ARG A 77 7.94 3.29 -2.67
N LEU A 78 9.14 3.78 -2.37
CA LEU A 78 9.65 4.03 -1.02
C LEU A 78 9.54 5.53 -0.72
N PRO A 79 8.45 6.00 -0.09
CA PRO A 79 8.26 7.40 0.22
C PRO A 79 9.16 7.80 1.38
N ALA A 80 10.29 8.43 1.07
CA ALA A 80 11.28 8.86 2.05
C ALA A 80 11.59 10.34 1.88
N GLN A 81 11.58 11.08 2.98
CA GLN A 81 12.01 12.48 3.03
C GLN A 81 13.49 12.63 3.39
N THR A 82 14.09 11.57 3.94
CA THR A 82 15.49 11.53 4.36
C THR A 82 16.18 10.23 3.92
N ALA A 83 17.51 10.29 3.77
CA ALA A 83 18.31 9.11 3.46
C ALA A 83 18.21 8.02 4.54
N ALA A 84 18.00 8.41 5.81
CA ALA A 84 17.82 7.47 6.92
C ALA A 84 16.51 6.69 6.79
N GLN A 85 15.39 7.36 6.44
CA GLN A 85 14.11 6.69 6.18
C GLN A 85 14.21 5.72 4.98
N ALA A 86 14.85 6.14 3.89
CA ALA A 86 15.08 5.27 2.73
C ALA A 86 15.90 4.04 3.11
N SER A 87 17.02 4.24 3.82
CA SER A 87 17.87 3.16 4.31
C SER A 87 17.13 2.20 5.23
N ALA A 88 16.26 2.71 6.11
CA ALA A 88 15.46 1.88 7.01
C ALA A 88 14.46 0.99 6.27
N MET A 89 13.78 1.51 5.23
CA MET A 89 12.89 0.70 4.40
C MET A 89 13.65 -0.36 3.60
N VAL A 90 14.75 0.01 2.95
CA VAL A 90 15.61 -0.93 2.20
C VAL A 90 16.15 -2.03 3.11
N ALA A 91 16.64 -1.68 4.30
CA ALA A 91 17.15 -2.66 5.26
C ALA A 91 16.07 -3.66 5.70
N LYS A 92 14.83 -3.20 5.93
CA LYS A 92 13.72 -4.10 6.26
C LYS A 92 13.41 -5.08 5.13
N ILE A 93 13.36 -4.60 3.88
CA ILE A 93 13.11 -5.44 2.70
C ILE A 93 14.21 -6.50 2.56
N ILE A 94 15.48 -6.10 2.58
CA ILE A 94 16.62 -7.02 2.48
C ILE A 94 16.59 -8.05 3.62
N SER A 95 16.34 -7.60 4.86
CA SER A 95 16.25 -8.50 6.02
C SER A 95 15.14 -9.53 5.85
N TYR A 96 13.98 -9.11 5.35
CA TYR A 96 12.85 -10.00 5.11
C TYR A 96 13.16 -11.03 4.02
N GLU A 97 13.76 -10.62 2.90
CA GLU A 97 14.05 -11.51 1.78
C GLU A 97 15.19 -12.50 2.07
N GLN A 98 16.19 -12.09 2.86
CA GLN A 98 17.36 -12.92 3.13
C GLN A 98 17.25 -13.76 4.39
N SER A 99 16.55 -13.26 5.42
CA SER A 99 16.50 -13.90 6.74
C SER A 99 15.19 -13.54 7.45
N PRO A 100 14.04 -13.98 6.91
CA PRO A 100 12.75 -13.70 7.54
C PRO A 100 12.73 -14.29 8.96
N PRO A 101 12.14 -13.60 9.94
CA PRO A 101 11.97 -14.15 11.29
C PRO A 101 11.27 -15.51 11.23
N ALA A 102 11.72 -16.46 12.04
CA ALA A 102 11.01 -17.74 12.17
C ALA A 102 9.68 -17.53 12.92
N GLY A 103 8.66 -18.32 12.59
CA GLY A 103 7.36 -18.27 13.23
C GLY A 103 6.23 -18.48 12.23
N ASP A 104 5.01 -18.48 12.75
CA ASP A 104 3.76 -18.60 11.99
C ASP A 104 3.17 -17.23 11.58
N TRP A 105 3.87 -16.13 11.86
CA TRP A 105 3.41 -14.77 11.54
C TRP A 105 3.09 -14.56 10.05
N THR A 106 3.76 -15.30 9.15
CA THR A 106 3.44 -15.30 7.70
C THR A 106 2.08 -15.91 7.36
N GLN A 107 1.48 -16.63 8.31
CA GLN A 107 0.20 -17.33 8.20
C GLN A 107 -0.91 -16.56 8.93
N LYS A 108 -0.61 -15.52 9.71
CA LYS A 108 -1.63 -14.74 10.43
C LYS A 108 -2.09 -13.57 9.57
N VAL A 109 -3.41 -13.42 9.43
CA VAL A 109 -4.05 -12.35 8.66
C VAL A 109 -5.03 -11.62 9.55
N LEU A 110 -4.83 -10.31 9.70
CA LEU A 110 -5.72 -9.44 10.47
C LEU A 110 -6.67 -8.71 9.53
N PHE A 111 -7.97 -8.90 9.75
CA PHE A 111 -9.05 -8.22 9.05
C PHE A 111 -9.61 -7.11 9.93
N VAL A 112 -9.58 -5.88 9.42
CA VAL A 112 -10.13 -4.69 10.09
C VAL A 112 -11.03 -3.97 9.10
N ALA A 113 -12.21 -3.58 9.55
CA ALA A 113 -13.18 -2.84 8.76
C ALA A 113 -13.90 -1.83 9.66
N ASP A 114 -14.31 -0.71 9.05
CA ASP A 114 -15.08 0.33 9.72
C ASP A 114 -16.57 -0.05 9.82
N ASP A 115 -17.37 0.82 10.43
CA ASP A 115 -18.82 0.70 10.51
C ASP A 115 -19.47 0.75 9.11
N PRO A 116 -20.52 -0.06 8.84
CA PRO A 116 -21.28 0.05 7.60
C PRO A 116 -21.95 1.41 7.47
N ASP A 117 -21.87 2.02 6.30
CA ASP A 117 -22.46 3.33 6.01
C ASP A 117 -23.00 3.42 4.57
N GLU A 118 -23.25 4.64 4.07
CA GLU A 118 -23.74 4.88 2.72
C GLU A 118 -22.75 4.44 1.62
N ALA A 119 -21.45 4.33 1.92
CA ALA A 119 -20.44 3.85 1.00
C ALA A 119 -20.39 2.31 0.92
N GLY A 120 -20.89 1.61 1.95
CA GLY A 120 -21.12 0.17 1.90
C GLY A 120 -20.92 -0.55 3.23
N ASP A 121 -21.11 -1.87 3.19
CA ASP A 121 -20.81 -2.77 4.32
C ASP A 121 -19.46 -3.45 4.12
N PHE A 122 -18.40 -2.76 4.54
CA PHE A 122 -17.04 -3.30 4.45
C PHE A 122 -16.81 -4.47 5.40
N ARG A 123 -17.61 -4.62 6.47
CA ARG A 123 -17.50 -5.76 7.38
C ARG A 123 -17.97 -7.03 6.69
N ALA A 124 -19.10 -6.99 5.99
CA ALA A 124 -19.58 -8.12 5.22
C ALA A 124 -18.59 -8.54 4.11
N LEU A 125 -17.96 -7.57 3.43
CA LEU A 125 -16.90 -7.86 2.45
C LEU A 125 -15.65 -8.46 3.10
N SER A 126 -15.26 -7.93 4.27
CA SER A 126 -14.15 -8.44 5.05
C SER A 126 -14.39 -9.87 5.54
N ASP A 127 -15.62 -10.16 5.99
CA ASP A 127 -16.07 -11.49 6.38
C ASP A 127 -16.04 -12.46 5.20
N ASP A 128 -16.57 -12.07 4.04
CA ASP A 128 -16.57 -12.90 2.83
C ASP A 128 -15.13 -13.23 2.37
N LEU A 129 -14.23 -12.24 2.38
CA LEU A 129 -12.82 -12.46 2.07
C LEU A 129 -12.16 -13.45 3.04
N ALA A 130 -12.38 -13.28 4.34
CA ALA A 130 -11.80 -14.13 5.37
C ALA A 130 -12.36 -15.56 5.34
N ASP A 131 -13.66 -15.71 5.12
CA ASP A 131 -14.35 -17.00 5.30
C ASP A 131 -14.41 -17.82 4.00
N ASN A 132 -14.45 -17.17 2.84
CA ASN A 132 -14.68 -17.84 1.54
C ASN A 132 -13.51 -17.73 0.54
N HIS A 133 -12.60 -16.78 0.74
CA HIS A 133 -11.50 -16.51 -0.22
C HIS A 133 -10.10 -16.66 0.35
N LEU A 134 -9.95 -16.64 1.67
CA LEU A 134 -8.70 -17.00 2.31
C LEU A 134 -8.50 -18.52 2.20
N LEU A 135 -7.29 -18.94 1.83
CA LEU A 135 -6.96 -20.37 1.87
C LEU A 135 -7.08 -20.84 3.32
N ALA A 136 -8.10 -21.66 3.57
CA ALA A 136 -8.49 -22.07 4.90
C ALA A 136 -7.33 -22.73 5.68
N GLU A 137 -7.50 -22.76 7.00
CA GLU A 137 -6.65 -23.51 7.92
C GLU A 137 -6.29 -24.90 7.36
N PRO A 138 -5.01 -25.35 7.47
CA PRO A 138 -3.96 -24.79 8.33
C PRO A 138 -3.03 -23.78 7.65
N LEU A 139 -3.36 -23.27 6.46
CA LEU A 139 -2.44 -22.38 5.72
C LEU A 139 -2.42 -20.96 6.27
N TYR A 140 -3.60 -20.39 6.55
CA TYR A 140 -3.75 -19.08 7.16
C TYR A 140 -4.76 -19.09 8.31
N SER A 141 -4.48 -18.26 9.32
CA SER A 141 -5.37 -17.97 10.44
C SER A 141 -5.85 -16.53 10.36
N ALA A 142 -7.17 -16.33 10.38
CA ALA A 142 -7.79 -15.02 10.29
C ALA A 142 -8.25 -14.53 11.67
N GLU A 143 -7.82 -13.33 12.06
CA GLU A 143 -8.39 -12.57 13.17
C GLU A 143 -9.22 -11.41 12.61
N LYS A 144 -10.44 -11.22 13.11
CA LYS A 144 -11.35 -10.15 12.68
C LYS A 144 -11.55 -9.17 13.83
N VAL A 145 -11.26 -7.90 13.61
CA VAL A 145 -11.39 -6.83 14.61
C VAL A 145 -12.27 -5.71 14.06
N TYR A 146 -13.53 -5.64 14.52
CA TYR A 146 -14.51 -4.64 14.08
C TYR A 146 -15.04 -3.85 15.27
N TYR A 147 -15.04 -2.52 15.16
CA TYR A 147 -15.52 -1.64 16.23
C TYR A 147 -17.02 -1.84 16.51
N GLY A 148 -17.41 -1.85 17.78
CA GLY A 148 -18.81 -2.05 18.18
C GLY A 148 -19.33 -3.47 17.96
N VAL A 149 -18.48 -4.41 17.53
CA VAL A 149 -18.79 -5.85 17.44
C VAL A 149 -18.10 -6.55 18.60
N SER A 150 -18.87 -7.25 19.45
CA SER A 150 -18.31 -8.00 20.57
C SER A 150 -17.19 -8.96 20.09
N PRO A 151 -16.02 -8.98 20.75
CA PRO A 151 -15.71 -8.35 22.04
C PRO A 151 -15.27 -6.86 21.98
N TYR A 152 -15.05 -6.29 20.80
CA TYR A 152 -14.47 -4.96 20.58
C TYR A 152 -15.48 -3.82 20.66
N ASN A 153 -16.15 -3.68 21.81
CA ASN A 153 -17.23 -2.71 21.99
C ASN A 153 -16.72 -1.27 22.12
N LEU A 154 -15.46 -1.07 22.54
CA LEU A 154 -14.85 0.24 22.73
C LEU A 154 -13.69 0.45 21.75
N ALA A 155 -13.43 1.72 21.40
CA ALA A 155 -12.31 2.07 20.53
C ALA A 155 -10.95 1.67 21.12
N SER A 156 -10.85 1.63 22.46
CA SER A 156 -9.67 1.10 23.16
C SER A 156 -9.44 -0.38 22.90
N ASP A 157 -10.51 -1.16 22.78
CA ASP A 157 -10.45 -2.61 22.58
C ASP A 157 -9.92 -2.90 21.18
N VAL A 158 -10.48 -2.22 20.17
CA VAL A 158 -10.03 -2.29 18.77
C VAL A 158 -8.57 -1.85 18.65
N LYS A 159 -8.21 -0.70 19.21
CA LYS A 159 -6.84 -0.19 19.15
C LYS A 159 -5.87 -1.19 19.77
N TYR A 160 -6.20 -1.71 20.95
CA TYR A 160 -5.36 -2.69 21.64
C TYR A 160 -5.21 -3.96 20.80
N ALA A 161 -6.31 -4.51 20.27
CA ALA A 161 -6.28 -5.73 19.45
C ALA A 161 -5.43 -5.55 18.20
N ILE A 162 -5.60 -4.46 17.45
CA ILE A 162 -4.80 -4.16 16.25
C ILE A 162 -3.31 -4.05 16.60
N THR A 163 -2.96 -3.29 17.64
CA THR A 163 -1.54 -3.15 18.03
C THR A 163 -0.96 -4.46 18.52
N SER A 164 -1.72 -5.22 19.30
CA SER A 164 -1.30 -6.52 19.81
C SER A 164 -1.06 -7.50 18.66
N ALA A 165 -1.92 -7.54 17.65
CA ALA A 165 -1.74 -8.38 16.46
C ALA A 165 -0.44 -8.05 15.70
N PHE A 166 -0.10 -6.77 15.55
CA PHE A 166 1.17 -6.36 14.93
C PHE A 166 2.41 -6.69 15.78
N GLU A 167 2.31 -6.56 17.10
CA GLU A 167 3.42 -6.79 18.04
C GLU A 167 3.69 -8.27 18.28
N THR A 168 2.65 -9.09 18.27
CA THR A 168 2.73 -10.52 18.61
C THR A 168 2.94 -11.42 17.41
N GLY A 169 2.89 -10.87 16.19
CA GLY A 169 3.39 -11.48 14.95
C GLY A 169 3.14 -12.97 14.85
#